data_AF-A0A327WB24-F1
#
_entry.id   AF-A0A327WB24-F1
#
_cell.length_a   1.000
_cell.length_b   1.000
_cell.length_c   1.000
_cell.angle_alpha   90.00
_cell.angle_beta   90.00
_cell.angle_gamma   90.00
#
_symmetry.space_group_name_H-M   'P 1'
#
loop_
_entity.id
_entity.type
_entity.pdbx_description
1 polymer ?
#
loop_
_entity_poly.entity_id
_entity_poly.type
_entity_poly.pdbx_seq_one_letter_code
_entity_poly.pdbx_strand_id
1 'polypeptide(L)'
;MSAVESDDLETLLAQSVRLRETGHREEAREQLLALRARFPEDVRVAYQAAWVHDVLGLEAEAVPHYVDALAGPGLATEERRGALLGLGSTYRTLGRYEDAVATLSAATVEFPEDNALRTFLAMALYNVGRSHDGMRLLLTVLAATSSDPDIVGYRPAIEHYAQDLDAVEGGGSA
;
A
#
# COMPACT_ATOMS: atom_id res chain seq x y z
N MET A 1 -7.49 -30.04 1.75
CA MET A 1 -8.48 -29.37 2.61
C MET A 1 -9.85 -29.95 2.30
N SER A 2 -10.59 -30.40 3.31
CA SER A 2 -11.97 -30.87 3.13
C SER A 2 -12.92 -29.69 2.90
N ALA A 3 -14.10 -29.93 2.29
CA ALA A 3 -15.09 -28.88 2.07
C ALA A 3 -15.53 -28.21 3.38
N VAL A 4 -15.65 -28.97 4.46
CA VAL A 4 -16.02 -28.48 5.79
C VAL A 4 -14.93 -27.57 6.39
N GLU A 5 -13.65 -27.91 6.21
CA GLU A 5 -12.55 -27.05 6.68
C GLU A 5 -12.45 -25.75 5.87
N SER A 6 -12.82 -25.79 4.59
CA SER A 6 -12.85 -24.60 3.73
C SER A 6 -13.95 -23.62 4.16
N ASP A 7 -15.15 -24.13 4.44
CA ASP A 7 -16.28 -23.31 4.88
C ASP A 7 -16.05 -22.73 6.29
N ASP A 8 -15.40 -23.50 7.17
CA ASP A 8 -14.98 -23.06 8.50
C ASP A 8 -13.94 -21.94 8.43
N LEU A 9 -12.92 -22.07 7.56
CA LEU A 9 -11.93 -21.02 7.32
C LEU A 9 -12.57 -19.71 6.85
N GLU A 10 -13.42 -19.77 5.83
CA GLU A 10 -14.06 -18.57 5.26
C GLU A 10 -14.89 -17.84 6.32
N THR A 11 -15.64 -18.59 7.12
CA THR A 11 -16.48 -18.04 8.19
C THR A 11 -15.63 -17.36 9.27
N LEU A 12 -14.58 -18.01 9.74
CA LEU A 12 -13.69 -17.49 10.79
C LEU A 12 -12.86 -16.30 10.29
N LEU A 13 -12.41 -16.33 9.03
CA LEU A 13 -11.70 -15.22 8.42
C LEU A 13 -12.61 -13.99 8.30
N ALA A 14 -13.83 -14.17 7.79
CA ALA A 14 -14.81 -13.08 7.70
C ALA A 14 -15.19 -12.51 9.09
N GLN A 15 -15.27 -13.36 10.13
CA GLN A 15 -15.45 -12.91 11.50
C GLN A 15 -14.28 -12.06 12.00
N SER A 16 -13.05 -12.53 11.78
CA SER A 16 -11.84 -11.81 12.17
C SER A 16 -11.74 -10.44 11.50
N VAL A 17 -12.10 -10.36 10.20
CA VAL A 17 -12.16 -9.11 9.46
C VAL A 17 -13.18 -8.13 10.08
N ARG A 18 -14.38 -8.60 10.42
CA ARG A 18 -15.40 -7.78 11.09
C ARG A 18 -14.94 -7.27 12.46
N LEU A 19 -14.25 -8.10 13.25
CA LEU A 19 -13.69 -7.67 14.54
C LEU A 19 -12.70 -6.51 14.35
N ARG A 20 -11.77 -6.64 13.41
CA ARG A 20 -10.81 -5.59 13.07
C ARG A 20 -11.50 -4.30 12.64
N GLU A 21 -12.50 -4.39 11.76
CA GLU A 21 -13.25 -3.23 11.24
C GLU A 21 -14.11 -2.53 12.31
N THR A 22 -14.62 -3.30 13.28
CA THR A 22 -15.43 -2.76 14.39
C THR A 22 -14.59 -2.30 15.58
N GLY A 23 -13.26 -2.31 15.48
CA GLY A 23 -12.34 -1.80 16.49
C GLY A 23 -11.84 -2.83 17.51
N HIS A 24 -12.30 -4.07 17.45
CA HIS A 24 -11.84 -5.19 18.30
C HIS A 24 -10.55 -5.80 17.72
N ARG A 25 -9.51 -4.98 17.55
CA ARG A 25 -8.33 -5.29 16.75
C ARG A 25 -7.44 -6.35 17.40
N GLU A 26 -7.29 -6.32 18.71
CA GLU A 26 -6.52 -7.30 19.47
C GLU A 26 -7.19 -8.69 19.41
N GLU A 27 -8.52 -8.75 19.55
CA GLU A 27 -9.27 -9.99 19.39
C GLU A 27 -9.16 -10.54 17.96
N ALA A 28 -9.27 -9.67 16.96
CA ALA A 28 -9.04 -10.04 15.57
C ALA A 28 -7.62 -10.60 15.36
N ARG A 29 -6.61 -9.99 15.98
CA ARG A 29 -5.21 -10.45 15.91
C ARG A 29 -5.06 -11.85 16.51
N GLU A 30 -5.65 -12.11 17.68
CA GLU A 30 -5.61 -13.44 18.31
C GLU A 30 -6.25 -14.50 17.40
N GLN A 31 -7.43 -14.21 16.84
CA GLN A 31 -8.11 -15.12 15.92
C GLN A 31 -7.31 -15.36 14.63
N LEU A 32 -6.73 -14.30 14.06
CA LEU A 32 -5.92 -14.40 12.86
C LEU A 32 -4.62 -15.17 13.09
N LEU A 33 -3.98 -15.03 14.25
CA LEU A 33 -2.81 -15.83 14.60
C LEU A 33 -3.17 -17.32 14.79
N ALA A 34 -4.34 -17.62 15.37
CA ALA A 34 -4.83 -18.99 15.44
C ALA A 34 -5.11 -19.57 14.04
N LEU A 35 -5.70 -18.78 13.14
CA LEU A 35 -5.90 -19.17 11.74
C LEU A 35 -4.57 -19.36 11.01
N ARG A 36 -3.57 -18.51 11.24
CA ARG A 36 -2.21 -18.66 10.67
C ARG A 36 -1.57 -19.98 11.11
N ALA A 37 -1.76 -20.40 12.35
CA ALA A 37 -1.24 -21.67 12.83
C ALA A 37 -1.93 -22.88 12.18
N ARG A 38 -3.25 -22.78 11.91
CA ARG A 38 -4.04 -23.85 11.30
C ARG A 38 -3.90 -23.91 9.77
N PHE A 39 -3.72 -22.76 9.13
CA PHE A 39 -3.66 -22.58 7.67
C PHE A 39 -2.43 -21.73 7.29
N PRO A 40 -1.20 -22.24 7.50
CA PRO A 40 0.03 -21.45 7.32
C PRO A 40 0.26 -21.00 5.87
N GLU A 41 -0.25 -21.75 4.90
CA GLU A 41 -0.11 -21.49 3.46
C GLU A 41 -1.22 -20.60 2.88
N ASP A 42 -2.27 -20.27 3.65
CA ASP A 42 -3.36 -19.42 3.15
C ASP A 42 -2.94 -17.94 3.15
N VAL A 43 -2.74 -17.39 1.94
CA VAL A 43 -2.30 -16.02 1.71
C VAL A 43 -3.32 -14.96 2.14
N ARG A 44 -4.62 -15.29 2.17
CA ARG A 44 -5.67 -14.37 2.64
C ARG A 44 -5.60 -14.22 4.16
N VAL A 45 -5.37 -15.33 4.87
CA VAL A 45 -5.10 -15.30 6.32
C VAL A 45 -3.82 -14.52 6.60
N ALA A 46 -2.75 -14.74 5.81
CA ALA A 46 -1.51 -13.97 5.91
C ALA A 46 -1.76 -12.46 5.76
N TYR A 47 -2.52 -12.05 4.74
CA TYR A 47 -2.84 -10.66 4.49
C TYR A 47 -3.61 -10.02 5.65
N GLN A 48 -4.66 -10.68 6.13
CA GLN A 48 -5.46 -10.14 7.24
C GLN A 48 -4.65 -10.08 8.54
N ALA A 49 -3.80 -11.08 8.81
CA ALA A 49 -2.85 -11.04 9.92
C ALA A 49 -1.88 -9.86 9.78
N ALA A 50 -1.34 -9.60 8.60
CA ALA A 50 -0.46 -8.45 8.38
C ALA A 50 -1.17 -7.13 8.69
N TRP A 51 -2.38 -6.96 8.14
CA TRP A 51 -3.13 -5.72 8.28
C TRP A 51 -3.56 -5.44 9.72
N VAL A 52 -3.98 -6.46 10.49
CA VAL A 52 -4.33 -6.23 11.89
C VAL A 52 -3.11 -5.83 12.73
N HIS A 53 -1.91 -6.38 12.46
CA HIS A 53 -0.67 -5.95 13.12
C HIS A 53 -0.33 -4.50 12.76
N ASP A 54 -0.42 -4.13 11.48
CA ASP A 54 -0.11 -2.76 11.01
C ASP A 54 -1.04 -1.73 11.66
N VAL A 55 -2.34 -2.00 11.74
CA VAL A 55 -3.32 -1.11 12.40
C VAL A 55 -3.12 -1.01 13.92
N LEU A 56 -2.47 -2.00 14.53
CA LEU A 56 -2.08 -1.99 15.95
C LEU A 56 -0.73 -1.32 16.21
N GLY A 57 -0.03 -0.82 15.17
CA GLY A 57 1.32 -0.27 15.33
C GLY A 57 2.37 -1.33 15.64
N LEU A 58 2.16 -2.55 15.14
CA LEU A 58 3.09 -3.67 15.26
C LEU A 58 3.77 -3.90 13.90
N GLU A 59 4.35 -2.85 13.32
CA GLU A 59 4.84 -2.85 11.94
C GLU A 59 5.90 -3.94 11.70
N ALA A 60 6.82 -4.12 12.65
CA ALA A 60 7.87 -5.14 12.54
C ALA A 60 7.29 -6.57 12.47
N GLU A 61 6.18 -6.82 13.18
CA GLU A 61 5.46 -8.10 13.18
C GLU A 61 4.56 -8.25 11.93
N ALA A 62 4.09 -7.14 11.36
CA ALA A 62 3.27 -7.15 10.14
C ALA A 62 4.07 -7.58 8.89
N VAL A 63 5.34 -7.19 8.79
CA VAL A 63 6.21 -7.47 7.64
C VAL A 63 6.20 -8.95 7.20
N PRO A 64 6.53 -9.94 8.05
CA PRO A 64 6.56 -11.33 7.63
C PRO A 64 5.20 -11.82 7.11
N HIS A 65 4.10 -11.35 7.71
CA HIS A 65 2.76 -11.70 7.26
C HIS A 65 2.43 -11.12 5.88
N TYR A 66 2.84 -9.87 5.60
CA TYR A 66 2.68 -9.28 4.27
C TYR A 66 3.54 -10.00 3.22
N VAL A 67 4.78 -10.33 3.56
CA VAL A 67 5.68 -11.08 2.66
C VAL A 67 5.07 -12.43 2.30
N ASP A 68 4.56 -13.17 3.29
CA ASP A 68 3.89 -14.46 3.08
C ASP A 68 2.63 -14.29 2.20
N ALA A 69 1.84 -13.24 2.42
CA ALA A 69 0.65 -12.95 1.62
C ALA A 69 0.96 -12.68 0.15
N LEU A 70 2.15 -12.13 -0.14
CA LEU A 70 2.58 -11.74 -1.48
C LEU A 70 3.48 -12.79 -2.17
N ALA A 71 3.89 -13.84 -1.47
CA ALA A 71 4.82 -14.85 -1.97
C ALA A 71 4.23 -15.76 -3.07
N GLY A 72 2.91 -15.86 -3.16
CA GLY A 72 2.22 -16.73 -4.10
C GLY A 72 0.94 -16.15 -4.70
N PRO A 73 0.33 -16.85 -5.66
CA PRO A 73 -1.00 -16.51 -6.16
C PRO A 73 -2.06 -16.84 -5.11
N GLY A 74 -3.20 -16.15 -5.13
CA GLY A 74 -4.36 -16.50 -4.29
C GLY A 74 -5.07 -15.32 -3.66
N LEU A 75 -4.41 -14.17 -3.55
CA LEU A 75 -5.09 -12.92 -3.21
C LEU A 75 -5.92 -12.43 -4.40
N ALA A 76 -7.12 -11.93 -4.12
CA ALA A 76 -7.86 -11.17 -5.10
C ALA A 76 -7.07 -9.89 -5.46
N THR A 77 -7.31 -9.35 -6.65
CA THR A 77 -6.61 -8.16 -7.16
C THR A 77 -6.61 -6.99 -6.16
N GLU A 78 -7.75 -6.73 -5.53
CA GLU A 78 -7.91 -5.67 -4.53
C GLU A 78 -7.09 -5.93 -3.26
N GLU A 79 -7.07 -7.18 -2.79
CA GLU A 79 -6.31 -7.58 -1.60
C GLU A 79 -4.82 -7.54 -1.87
N ARG A 80 -4.38 -7.97 -3.06
CA ARG A 80 -2.98 -7.88 -3.47
C ARG A 80 -2.51 -6.44 -3.53
N ARG A 81 -3.33 -5.54 -4.10
CA ARG A 81 -3.06 -4.10 -4.12
C ARG A 81 -2.94 -3.54 -2.70
N GLY A 82 -3.86 -3.91 -1.82
CA GLY A 82 -3.82 -3.53 -0.41
C GLY A 82 -2.59 -4.08 0.33
N ALA A 83 -2.20 -5.32 0.07
CA ALA A 83 -1.01 -5.95 0.67
C ALA A 83 0.29 -5.26 0.25
N LEU A 84 0.42 -4.88 -1.03
CA LEU A 84 1.58 -4.14 -1.54
C LEU A 84 1.65 -2.72 -0.95
N LEU A 85 0.51 -2.02 -0.88
CA LEU A 85 0.44 -0.70 -0.26
C LEU A 85 0.80 -0.77 1.23
N GLY A 86 0.21 -1.73 1.94
CA GLY A 86 0.46 -2.01 3.35
C GLY A 86 1.94 -2.27 3.59
N LEU A 87 2.52 -3.29 2.94
CA LEU A 87 3.94 -3.63 3.09
C LEU A 87 4.87 -2.46 2.80
N GLY A 88 4.63 -1.73 1.71
CA GLY A 88 5.41 -0.55 1.36
C GLY A 88 5.35 0.54 2.42
N SER A 89 4.15 0.81 2.95
CA SER A 89 3.95 1.76 4.05
C SER A 89 4.63 1.30 5.35
N THR A 90 4.46 0.02 5.71
CA THR A 90 5.09 -0.60 6.89
C THR A 90 6.62 -0.49 6.82
N TYR A 91 7.24 -0.80 5.66
CA TYR A 91 8.67 -0.61 5.47
C TYR A 91 9.11 0.84 5.67
N ARG A 92 8.34 1.81 5.15
CA ARG A 92 8.63 3.23 5.33
C ARG A 92 8.57 3.62 6.81
N THR A 93 7.57 3.15 7.55
CA THR A 93 7.44 3.42 9.01
C THR A 93 8.62 2.86 9.79
N LEU A 94 9.13 1.68 9.39
CA LEU A 94 10.29 1.05 10.01
C LEU A 94 11.65 1.65 9.60
N GLY A 95 11.66 2.68 8.75
CA GLY A 95 12.90 3.28 8.24
C GLY A 95 13.59 2.47 7.13
N ARG A 96 12.95 1.40 6.63
CA ARG A 96 13.45 0.56 5.53
C ARG A 96 13.04 1.18 4.18
N TYR A 97 13.54 2.38 3.91
CA TYR A 97 13.04 3.22 2.83
C TYR A 97 13.27 2.65 1.44
N GLU A 98 14.40 2.00 1.21
CA GLU A 98 14.72 1.34 -0.06
C GLU A 98 13.76 0.19 -0.37
N ASP A 99 13.41 -0.61 0.65
CA ASP A 99 12.43 -1.69 0.53
C ASP A 99 11.02 -1.14 0.25
N ALA A 100 10.67 -0.02 0.88
CA ALA A 100 9.42 0.69 0.63
C ALA A 100 9.35 1.18 -0.83
N VAL A 101 10.42 1.84 -1.33
CA VAL A 101 10.50 2.30 -2.72
C VAL A 101 10.40 1.13 -3.68
N ALA A 102 11.13 0.04 -3.45
CA ALA A 102 11.10 -1.13 -4.32
C ALA A 102 9.70 -1.75 -4.40
N THR A 103 9.06 -1.95 -3.24
CA THR A 103 7.72 -2.54 -3.12
C THR A 103 6.67 -1.67 -3.79
N LEU A 104 6.65 -0.37 -3.48
CA LEU A 104 5.66 0.57 -4.03
C LEU A 104 5.89 0.84 -5.51
N SER A 105 7.14 0.86 -5.98
CA SER A 105 7.45 0.98 -7.42
C SER A 105 6.89 -0.22 -8.19
N ALA A 106 7.15 -1.45 -7.73
CA ALA A 106 6.57 -2.64 -8.34
C ALA A 106 5.04 -2.61 -8.32
N ALA A 107 4.45 -2.16 -7.20
CA ALA A 107 3.00 -2.01 -7.09
C ALA A 107 2.43 -1.00 -8.08
N THR A 108 3.08 0.14 -8.31
CA THR A 108 2.64 1.12 -9.32
C THR A 108 2.79 0.63 -10.77
N VAL A 109 3.68 -0.33 -11.02
CA VAL A 109 3.76 -1.00 -12.34
C VAL A 109 2.59 -1.98 -12.50
N GLU A 110 2.25 -2.71 -11.44
CA GLU A 110 1.14 -3.67 -11.44
C GLU A 110 -0.24 -2.98 -11.47
N PHE A 111 -0.38 -1.86 -10.75
CA PHE A 111 -1.61 -1.08 -10.62
C PHE A 111 -1.35 0.36 -11.08
N PRO A 112 -1.17 0.59 -12.39
CA PRO A 112 -0.78 1.89 -12.90
C PRO A 112 -1.74 2.98 -12.47
N GLU A 113 -3.06 2.75 -12.45
CA GLU A 113 -4.07 3.77 -12.13
C GLU A 113 -4.33 4.01 -10.63
N ASP A 114 -3.65 3.30 -9.74
CA ASP A 114 -3.86 3.49 -8.31
C ASP A 114 -3.10 4.73 -7.79
N ASN A 115 -3.86 5.79 -7.53
CA ASN A 115 -3.32 7.05 -7.03
C ASN A 115 -2.84 6.98 -5.58
N ALA A 116 -3.34 6.04 -4.76
CA ALA A 116 -2.84 5.85 -3.41
C ALA A 116 -1.42 5.26 -3.47
N LEU A 117 -1.18 4.22 -4.26
CA LEU A 117 0.15 3.65 -4.48
C LEU A 117 1.14 4.70 -5.00
N ARG A 118 0.75 5.52 -5.98
CA ARG A 118 1.58 6.63 -6.47
C ARG A 118 1.92 7.64 -5.37
N THR A 119 0.95 7.96 -4.51
CA THR A 119 1.12 8.89 -3.38
C THR A 119 2.06 8.31 -2.31
N PHE A 120 1.89 7.05 -1.94
CA PHE A 120 2.76 6.37 -0.99
C PHE A 120 4.19 6.20 -1.54
N LEU A 121 4.33 5.90 -2.84
CA LEU A 121 5.62 5.87 -3.50
C LEU A 121 6.32 7.23 -3.42
N ALA A 122 5.60 8.33 -3.65
CA ALA A 122 6.16 9.68 -3.52
C ALA A 122 6.70 9.96 -2.12
N MET A 123 6.00 9.52 -1.07
CA MET A 123 6.50 9.63 0.32
C MET A 123 7.78 8.82 0.53
N ALA A 124 7.83 7.58 0.02
CA ALA A 124 9.03 6.75 0.12
C ALA A 124 10.22 7.33 -0.68
N LEU A 125 9.96 7.90 -1.86
CA LEU A 125 10.97 8.58 -2.68
C LEU A 125 11.56 9.81 -1.96
N TYR A 126 10.73 10.56 -1.24
CA TYR A 126 11.21 11.65 -0.39
C TYR A 126 12.19 11.15 0.68
N ASN A 127 11.90 10.02 1.33
CA ASN A 127 12.76 9.47 2.38
C ASN A 127 14.17 9.07 1.87
N VAL A 128 14.31 8.74 0.59
CA VAL A 128 15.61 8.41 -0.05
C VAL A 128 16.22 9.58 -0.83
N GLY A 129 15.73 10.81 -0.63
CA GLY A 129 16.26 12.01 -1.29
C GLY A 129 15.86 12.18 -2.77
N ARG A 130 14.96 11.35 -3.29
CA ARG A 130 14.39 11.45 -4.65
C ARG A 130 13.14 12.32 -4.67
N SER A 131 13.19 13.46 -3.99
CA SER A 131 12.04 14.34 -3.78
C SER A 131 11.48 14.92 -5.07
N HIS A 132 12.32 15.14 -6.10
CA HIS A 132 11.87 15.58 -7.42
C HIS A 132 10.91 14.56 -8.07
N ASP A 133 11.28 13.28 -8.09
CA ASP A 133 10.42 12.21 -8.61
C ASP A 133 9.12 12.07 -7.82
N GLY A 134 9.21 12.18 -6.48
CA GLY A 134 8.05 12.15 -5.60
C GLY A 134 7.11 13.34 -5.85
N MET A 135 7.64 14.54 -5.99
CA MET A 135 6.86 15.74 -6.26
C MET A 135 6.12 15.65 -7.59
N ARG A 136 6.81 15.19 -8.65
CA ARG A 136 6.17 14.92 -9.94
C ARG A 136 4.98 13.97 -9.81
N LEU A 137 5.12 12.87 -9.07
CA LEU A 137 4.01 11.93 -8.84
C LEU A 137 2.84 12.62 -8.13
N LEU A 138 3.10 13.39 -7.08
CA LEU A 138 2.06 14.10 -6.34
C LEU A 138 1.33 15.15 -7.19
N LEU A 139 2.05 15.94 -7.99
CA LEU A 139 1.44 16.91 -8.89
C LEU A 139 0.59 16.23 -9.97
N THR A 140 1.06 15.11 -10.50
CA THR A 140 0.29 14.31 -11.48
C THR A 140 -1.01 13.78 -10.87
N VAL A 141 -0.94 13.24 -9.65
CA VAL A 141 -2.13 12.78 -8.91
C VAL A 141 -3.07 13.96 -8.63
N LEU A 142 -2.54 15.08 -8.12
CA LEU A 142 -3.32 16.27 -7.77
C LEU A 142 -4.06 16.85 -8.98
N ALA A 143 -3.35 17.02 -10.10
CA ALA A 143 -3.93 17.48 -11.36
C ALA A 143 -5.05 16.55 -11.80
N ALA A 144 -4.83 15.23 -11.80
CA ALA A 144 -5.81 14.26 -12.28
C ALA A 144 -7.07 14.19 -11.41
N THR A 145 -6.94 14.21 -10.09
CA THR A 145 -8.02 13.84 -9.16
C THR A 145 -8.72 15.02 -8.49
N SER A 146 -8.17 16.23 -8.55
CA SER A 146 -8.76 17.36 -7.82
C SER A 146 -10.11 17.80 -8.42
N SER A 147 -11.08 18.03 -7.54
CA SER A 147 -12.36 18.69 -7.84
C SER A 147 -12.42 20.14 -7.34
N ASP A 148 -11.31 20.65 -6.81
CA ASP A 148 -11.19 22.05 -6.37
C ASP A 148 -11.17 22.98 -7.59
N PRO A 149 -12.05 23.99 -7.69
CA PRO A 149 -12.13 24.86 -8.86
C PRO A 149 -10.84 25.61 -9.19
N ASP A 150 -10.08 26.04 -8.18
CA ASP A 150 -8.84 26.79 -8.39
C ASP A 150 -7.76 25.85 -8.94
N ILE A 151 -7.62 24.65 -8.38
CA ILE A 151 -6.68 23.64 -8.89
C ILE A 151 -7.06 23.20 -10.31
N VAL A 152 -8.35 23.00 -10.59
CA VAL A 152 -8.83 22.67 -11.93
C VAL A 152 -8.49 23.80 -12.92
N GLY A 153 -8.64 25.06 -12.52
CA GLY A 153 -8.25 26.22 -13.32
C GLY A 153 -6.75 26.26 -13.65
N TYR A 154 -5.89 25.78 -12.75
CA TYR A 154 -4.43 25.70 -12.95
C TYR A 154 -3.93 24.33 -13.46
N ARG A 155 -4.81 23.37 -13.76
CA ARG A 155 -4.42 22.00 -14.17
C ARG A 155 -3.36 21.97 -15.28
N PRO A 156 -3.47 22.73 -16.40
CA PRO A 156 -2.45 22.70 -17.45
C PRO A 156 -1.06 23.13 -16.96
N ALA A 157 -1.00 24.12 -16.05
CA ALA A 157 0.27 24.56 -15.48
C ALA A 157 0.84 23.51 -14.51
N ILE A 158 0.00 22.90 -13.68
CA ILE A 158 0.42 21.83 -12.76
C ILE A 158 0.97 20.63 -13.53
N GLU A 159 0.30 20.22 -14.62
CA GLU A 159 0.77 19.14 -15.49
C GLU A 159 2.09 19.49 -16.18
N HIS A 160 2.27 20.75 -16.59
CA HIS A 160 3.53 21.22 -17.14
C HIS A 160 4.68 21.16 -16.12
N TYR A 161 4.48 21.71 -14.91
CA TYR A 161 5.50 21.66 -13.85
C TYR A 161 5.80 20.24 -13.39
N ALA A 162 4.84 19.32 -13.44
CA ALA A 162 5.10 17.92 -13.13
C ALA A 162 6.14 17.31 -14.10
N GLN A 163 6.23 17.78 -15.35
CA GLN A 163 7.20 17.26 -16.31
C GLN A 163 8.63 17.76 -16.04
N ASP A 164 8.75 19.02 -15.63
CA ASP A 164 10.02 19.68 -15.34
C ASP A 164 9.83 20.72 -14.22
N LEU A 165 10.13 20.33 -12.98
CA LEU A 165 9.98 21.18 -11.79
C LEU A 165 11.04 22.27 -11.71
N ASP A 166 12.18 22.06 -12.35
CA ASP A 166 13.33 22.96 -12.32
C ASP A 166 13.35 23.92 -13.53
N ALA A 167 12.38 23.79 -14.44
CA ALA A 167 12.21 24.67 -15.58
C ALA A 167 12.06 26.14 -15.12
N VAL A 168 13.03 26.96 -15.50
CA VAL A 168 12.97 28.41 -15.36
C VAL A 168 12.94 29.05 -16.75
N GLU A 169 12.01 29.97 -16.99
CA GLU A 169 12.02 30.77 -18.22
C GLU A 169 13.32 31.61 -18.26
N GLY A 170 14.18 31.33 -19.25
CA GLY A 170 15.39 32.13 -19.52
C GLY A 170 16.74 31.40 -19.44
N GLY A 171 16.79 30.09 -19.23
CA GLY A 171 18.02 29.27 -19.26
C GLY A 171 18.63 29.03 -20.65
N GLY A 172 18.65 30.04 -21.52
CA GLY A 172 19.49 30.02 -22.72
C GLY A 172 20.95 30.14 -22.29
N SER A 173 21.65 29.01 -22.20
CA SER A 173 23.11 29.03 -22.11
C SER A 173 23.66 29.24 -23.52
N ALA A 174 24.20 30.43 -23.75
CA ALA A 174 25.21 30.68 -24.77
C ALA A 174 26.49 29.88 -24.50
#